data_AF-A0A2W7AW74-F1
#
_entry.id   AF-A0A2W7AW74-F1
#
_cell.length_a   1.000
_cell.length_b   1.000
_cell.length_c   1.000
_cell.angle_alpha   90.00
_cell.angle_beta   90.00
_cell.angle_gamma   90.00
#
_symmetry.space_group_name_H-M   'P 1'
#
loop_
_entity.id
_entity.type
_entity.pdbx_description
1 polymer ?
#
loop_
_entity_poly.entity_id
_entity_poly.type
_entity_poly.pdbx_seq_one_letter_code
_entity_poly.pdbx_strand_id
1 'polypeptide(L)'
;MNRAVIKFSSEDCGICHKMAFYDQKVAEELGLQFIDCKMQDLATYRKYRKILLTQYPDKAEMGWPTYLICDSPESEDFKVLGEVKGGHPKGEFRSRLQEVLAETN
;
A
#
# COMPACT_ATOMS: atom_id res chain seq x y z
N MET A 1 16.59 1.79 -7.63
CA MET A 1 15.16 2.15 -7.67
C MET A 1 14.58 1.75 -6.33
N ASN A 2 13.89 2.66 -5.63
CA ASN A 2 13.33 2.37 -4.32
C ASN A 2 11.85 2.00 -4.49
N ARG A 3 11.49 0.75 -4.19
CA ARG A 3 10.12 0.25 -4.26
C ARG A 3 9.48 0.34 -2.89
N ALA A 4 8.24 0.82 -2.84
CA ALA A 4 7.48 0.89 -1.60
C ALA A 4 6.08 0.30 -1.74
N VAL A 5 5.58 -0.22 -0.62
CA VAL A 5 4.17 -0.57 -0.43
C VAL A 5 3.56 0.46 0.49
N ILE A 6 2.59 1.20 -0.03
CA ILE A 6 1.86 2.22 0.71
C ILE A 6 0.52 1.65 1.12
N LYS A 7 0.35 1.42 2.41
CA LYS A 7 -0.93 0.97 2.99
C LYS A 7 -1.78 2.19 3.31
N PHE A 8 -2.88 2.34 2.60
CA PHE A 8 -3.94 3.28 2.93
C PHE A 8 -4.95 2.60 3.86
N SER A 9 -5.18 3.20 5.03
CA SER A 9 -6.12 2.69 6.03
C SER A 9 -6.89 3.82 6.74
N SER A 10 -8.03 3.48 7.34
CA SER A 10 -8.81 4.39 8.19
C SER A 10 -8.80 3.89 9.63
N GLU A 11 -8.81 4.80 10.62
CA GLU A 11 -8.91 4.45 12.05
C GLU A 11 -10.17 3.65 12.40
N ASP A 12 -11.25 3.78 11.64
CA ASP A 12 -12.49 3.00 11.84
C ASP A 12 -12.35 1.52 11.43
N CYS A 13 -11.21 1.13 10.85
CA CYS A 13 -10.92 -0.25 10.47
C CYS A 13 -10.22 -0.99 11.61
N GLY A 14 -11.00 -1.63 12.50
CA GLY A 14 -10.47 -2.42 13.61
C GLY A 14 -9.54 -3.59 13.22
N ILE A 15 -9.57 -4.02 11.95
CA ILE A 15 -8.70 -5.09 11.40
C ILE A 15 -7.35 -4.52 10.93
N CYS A 16 -7.30 -3.24 10.54
CA CYS A 16 -6.13 -2.61 9.92
C CYS A 16 -4.94 -2.47 10.89
N HIS A 17 -5.20 -2.36 12.19
CA HIS A 17 -4.17 -2.29 13.23
C HIS A 17 -3.50 -3.63 13.52
N LYS A 18 -4.27 -4.73 13.50
CA LYS A 18 -3.73 -6.07 13.81
C LYS A 18 -2.86 -6.63 12.68
N MET A 19 -3.15 -6.24 11.44
CA MET A 19 -2.44 -6.75 10.25
C MET A 19 -1.21 -5.92 9.88
N ALA A 20 -1.16 -4.64 10.25
CA ALA A 20 -0.08 -3.72 9.93
C ALA A 20 1.34 -4.26 10.22
N PHE A 21 1.53 -4.87 11.40
CA PHE A 21 2.83 -5.42 11.79
C PHE A 21 3.27 -6.59 10.90
N TYR A 22 2.32 -7.46 10.53
CA TYR A 22 2.61 -8.59 9.65
C TYR A 22 2.90 -8.13 8.23
N ASP A 23 2.10 -7.21 7.71
CA ASP A 23 2.25 -6.67 6.35
C ASP A 23 3.57 -5.91 6.21
N GLN A 24 3.94 -5.13 7.23
CA GLN A 24 5.24 -4.46 7.29
C GLN A 24 6.38 -5.48 7.19
N LYS A 25 6.35 -6.52 8.03
CA LYS A 25 7.40 -7.56 8.03
C LYS A 25 7.50 -8.23 6.66
N VAL A 26 6.38 -8.55 6.03
CA VAL A 26 6.36 -9.17 4.69
C VAL A 26 6.93 -8.22 3.63
N ALA A 27 6.56 -6.94 3.65
CA ALA A 27 7.09 -5.96 2.71
C ALA A 27 8.61 -5.79 2.86
N GLU A 28 9.11 -5.70 4.10
CA GLU A 28 10.54 -5.60 4.40
C GLU A 28 11.31 -6.87 3.98
N GLU A 29 10.76 -8.07 4.22
CA GLU A 29 11.33 -9.33 3.77
C GLU A 29 11.43 -9.43 2.24
N LEU A 30 10.54 -8.77 1.51
CA LEU A 30 10.56 -8.69 0.04
C LEU A 30 11.42 -7.52 -0.48
N GLY A 31 12.10 -6.80 0.41
CA GLY A 31 12.97 -5.67 0.05
C GLY A 31 12.23 -4.40 -0.33
N LEU A 32 10.97 -4.25 0.08
CA LEU A 32 10.15 -3.07 -0.17
C LEU A 32 10.11 -2.18 1.08
N GLN A 33 10.08 -0.87 0.88
CA GLN A 33 9.78 0.07 1.95
C GLN A 33 8.30 0.01 2.31
N PHE A 34 7.97 -0.19 3.59
CA PHE A 34 6.59 -0.13 4.04
C PHE A 34 6.21 1.29 4.50
N ILE A 35 5.13 1.83 3.96
CA ILE A 35 4.61 3.16 4.31
C ILE A 35 3.19 2.98 4.84
N ASP A 36 3.00 3.20 6.14
CA ASP A 36 1.67 3.21 6.76
C ASP A 36 1.03 4.59 6.63
N CYS A 37 0.06 4.73 5.72
CA CYS A 37 -0.67 5.96 5.47
C CYS A 37 -2.09 5.87 6.02
N LYS A 38 -2.29 6.41 7.22
CA LYS A 38 -3.63 6.58 7.79
C LYS A 38 -4.28 7.83 7.21
N MET A 39 -5.56 7.74 6.87
CA MET A 39 -6.34 8.87 6.36
C MET A 39 -6.39 10.05 7.34
N GLN A 40 -6.33 9.75 8.63
CA GLN A 40 -6.31 10.72 9.73
C GLN A 40 -4.92 11.36 9.92
N ASP A 41 -3.85 10.72 9.47
CA ASP A 41 -2.51 11.32 9.43
C ASP A 41 -2.38 12.21 8.20
N LEU A 42 -2.77 13.47 8.37
CA LEU A 42 -2.77 14.47 7.31
C LEU A 42 -1.38 14.70 6.70
N ALA A 43 -0.29 14.51 7.44
CA ALA A 43 1.06 14.75 6.93
C ALA A 43 1.45 13.67 5.91
N THR A 44 1.33 12.41 6.32
CA THR A 44 1.61 11.25 5.46
C THR A 44 0.61 11.17 4.31
N TYR A 45 -0.68 11.38 4.59
CA TYR A 45 -1.72 11.39 3.56
C TYR A 45 -1.47 12.48 2.53
N ARG A 46 -1.11 13.72 2.90
CA ARG A 46 -0.83 14.77 1.90
C ARG A 46 0.33 14.42 0.98
N LYS A 47 1.35 13.72 1.50
CA LYS A 47 2.52 13.28 0.73
C LYS A 47 2.17 12.21 -0.31
N TYR A 48 1.38 11.21 0.08
CA TYR A 48 1.11 10.04 -0.77
C TYR A 48 -0.28 10.02 -1.42
N ARG A 49 -1.19 10.94 -1.07
CA ARG A 49 -2.53 11.02 -1.68
C ARG A 49 -2.50 11.11 -3.19
N LYS A 50 -1.46 11.72 -3.77
CA LYS A 50 -1.31 11.83 -5.23
C LYS A 50 -1.29 10.44 -5.87
N ILE A 51 -0.56 9.50 -5.27
CA ILE A 51 -0.44 8.10 -5.70
C ILE A 51 -1.80 7.40 -5.58
N LEU A 52 -2.48 7.61 -4.46
CA LEU A 52 -3.82 7.05 -4.26
C LEU A 52 -4.82 7.55 -5.31
N LEU A 53 -4.84 8.86 -5.57
CA LEU A 53 -5.78 9.49 -6.50
C LEU A 53 -5.47 9.17 -7.96
N THR A 54 -4.25 8.76 -8.31
CA THR A 54 -3.93 8.24 -9.65
C THR A 54 -4.69 6.94 -9.92
N GLN A 55 -4.82 6.07 -8.91
CA GLN A 55 -5.56 4.81 -9.04
C GLN A 55 -7.05 4.97 -8.73
N TYR A 56 -7.39 5.88 -7.82
CA TYR A 56 -8.76 6.13 -7.34
C TYR A 56 -9.10 7.64 -7.34
N PRO A 57 -9.41 8.22 -8.51
CA PRO A 57 -9.71 9.66 -8.61
C PRO A 57 -10.92 10.08 -7.76
N ASP A 58 -11.92 9.22 -7.66
CA ASP A 58 -13.20 9.44 -6.97
C ASP A 58 -13.37 8.61 -5.68
N LYS A 59 -12.41 7.72 -5.39
CA LYS A 59 -12.40 6.80 -4.23
C LYS A 59 -13.58 5.83 -4.15
N ALA A 60 -14.35 5.67 -5.23
CA ALA A 60 -15.62 4.93 -5.20
C ALA A 60 -15.44 3.40 -5.05
N GLU A 61 -14.26 2.86 -5.36
CA GLU A 61 -13.97 1.41 -5.32
C GLU A 61 -12.82 1.03 -4.37
N MET A 62 -12.51 1.91 -3.43
CA MET A 62 -11.47 1.63 -2.44
C MET A 62 -11.94 0.60 -1.40
N GLY A 63 -11.28 -0.56 -1.38
CA GLY A 63 -11.42 -1.56 -0.33
C GLY A 63 -10.38 -1.36 0.77
N TRP A 64 -10.80 -1.23 2.04
CA TRP A 64 -9.88 -1.03 3.16
C TRP A 64 -9.42 -2.36 3.79
N PRO A 65 -8.13 -2.48 4.19
CA PRO A 65 -6.99 -1.64 3.80
C PRO A 65 -6.65 -1.80 2.31
N THR A 66 -6.17 -0.74 1.67
CA THR A 66 -5.66 -0.78 0.29
C THR A 66 -4.15 -0.64 0.31
N TYR A 67 -3.42 -1.50 -0.40
CA TYR A 67 -1.96 -1.43 -0.52
C TYR A 67 -1.62 -1.09 -1.97
N LEU A 68 -0.90 0.00 -2.19
CA LEU A 68 -0.39 0.39 -3.50
C LEU A 68 1.12 0.14 -3.56
N ILE A 69 1.56 -0.58 -4.58
CA ILE A 69 2.98 -0.83 -4.83
C ILE A 69 3.45 0.23 -5.80
N CYS A 70 4.51 0.96 -5.43
CA CYS A 70 4.97 2.13 -6.17
C CYS A 70 6.50 2.16 -6.27
N ASP A 71 7.00 2.45 -7.47
CA ASP A 71 8.39 2.82 -7.71
C ASP A 71 8.58 4.31 -7.44
N SER A 72 9.61 4.64 -6.64
CA SER A 72 10.02 6.01 -6.31
C SER A 72 8.86 6.85 -5.75
N PRO A 73 8.20 6.42 -4.64
CA PRO A 73 6.99 7.05 -4.11
C PRO A 73 7.19 8.52 -3.66
N GLU A 74 8.43 8.94 -3.45
CA GLU A 74 8.79 10.31 -3.08
C GLU A 74 9.09 11.22 -4.29
N SER A 75 9.27 10.63 -5.47
CA SER A 75 9.52 11.38 -6.71
C SER A 75 8.24 12.01 -7.27
N GLU A 76 8.40 12.96 -8.18
CA GLU A 76 7.31 13.46 -9.02
C GLU A 76 6.92 12.41 -10.07
N ASP A 77 7.90 11.71 -10.65
CA ASP A 77 7.72 10.65 -11.65
C ASP A 77 7.47 9.26 -11.03
N PHE A 78 6.70 9.20 -9.94
CA PHE A 78 6.37 7.93 -9.31
C PHE A 78 5.58 7.03 -10.26
N LYS A 79 5.76 5.71 -10.15
CA LYS A 79 5.01 4.73 -10.97
C LYS A 79 4.32 3.71 -10.09
N VAL A 80 2.99 3.64 -10.19
CA VAL A 80 2.23 2.56 -9.56
C VAL A 80 2.46 1.29 -10.36
N LEU A 81 2.92 0.24 -9.67
CA LEU A 81 3.19 -1.09 -10.24
C LEU A 81 1.96 -1.98 -10.13
N GLY A 82 1.18 -1.81 -9.07
CA GLY A 82 -0.07 -2.54 -8.87
C GLY A 82 -0.65 -2.30 -7.48
N GLU A 83 -1.66 -3.09 -7.14
CA GLU A 83 -2.40 -2.95 -5.90
C GLU A 83 -2.78 -4.29 -5.27
N VAL A 84 -2.93 -4.29 -3.96
CA VAL A 84 -3.52 -5.39 -3.19
C VAL A 84 -4.63 -4.80 -2.31
N LYS A 85 -5.83 -5.37 -2.40
CA LYS A 85 -7.04 -4.86 -1.72
C LYS A 85 -7.51 -5.79 -0.62
N GLY A 86 -7.81 -5.22 0.55
CA GLY A 86 -8.50 -5.89 1.64
C GLY A 86 -7.59 -6.51 2.70
N GLY A 87 -8.22 -6.97 3.78
CA GLY A 87 -7.55 -7.71 4.84
C GLY A 87 -7.49 -9.20 4.49
N HIS A 88 -6.35 -9.65 3.99
CA HIS A 88 -6.17 -11.06 3.65
C HIS A 88 -5.84 -11.91 4.90
N PRO A 89 -6.27 -13.19 4.94
CA PRO A 89 -5.72 -14.17 5.88
C PRO A 89 -4.18 -14.20 5.85
N LYS A 90 -3.55 -14.53 6.99
CA LYS A 90 -2.09 -14.61 7.10
C LYS A 90 -1.49 -15.45 5.96
N GLY A 91 -0.54 -14.89 5.23
CA GLY A 91 0.19 -15.54 4.13
C GLY A 91 -0.30 -15.19 2.72
N GLU A 92 -1.57 -14.83 2.53
CA GLU A 92 -2.08 -14.48 1.21
C GLU A 92 -1.60 -13.09 0.75
N PHE A 93 -1.39 -12.15 1.70
CA PHE A 93 -0.78 -10.84 1.40
C PHE A 93 0.59 -10.99 0.71
N ARG A 94 1.43 -11.91 1.20
CA ARG A 94 2.76 -12.17 0.60
C ARG A 94 2.63 -12.65 -0.84
N SER A 95 1.76 -13.61 -1.08
CA SER A 95 1.59 -14.22 -2.42
C SER A 95 1.13 -13.16 -3.43
N ARG A 96 0.10 -12.38 -3.08
CA ARG A 96 -0.39 -11.28 -3.93
C ARG A 96 0.65 -10.20 -4.18
N LEU A 97 1.41 -9.84 -3.16
CA LEU A 97 2.48 -8.85 -3.30
C LEU A 97 3.59 -9.36 -4.23
N GLN A 98 3.95 -10.64 -4.13
CA GLN A 98 4.91 -11.27 -5.04
C GLN A 98 4.36 -11.38 -6.48
N GLU A 99 3.08 -11.66 -6.66
CA GLU A 99 2.43 -11.67 -7.98
C GLU A 99 2.56 -10.31 -8.66
N VAL A 100 2.23 -9.21 -7.98
CA VAL A 100 2.38 -7.85 -8.53
C VAL A 100 3.84 -7.56 -8.90
N LEU A 101 4.79 -7.95 -8.04
CA LEU A 101 6.22 -7.75 -8.31
C LEU A 101 6.72 -8.59 -9.48
N ALA A 102 6.17 -9.79 -9.68
CA ALA A 102 6.53 -10.68 -10.78
C ALA A 102 6.00 -10.17 -12.13
N GLU A 103 4.79 -9.60 -12.16
CA GLU A 103 4.20 -9.00 -13.37
C GLU A 103 4.93 -7.73 -13.83
N THR A 104 5.68 -7.09 -12.93
CA THR A 104 6.35 -5.81 -13.19
C THR A 104 7.86 -5.90 -13.39
N ASN A 105 8.42 -7.11 -13.37
CA ASN A 105 9.83 -7.41 -13.69
C ASN A 105 9.97 -7.85 -15.15
#